data_AF-Q8CLP4-F1
#
_entry.id   AF-Q8CLP4-F1
#
_cell.length_a   1.000
_cell.length_b   1.000
_cell.length_c   1.000
_cell.angle_alpha   90.00
_cell.angle_beta   90.00
_cell.angle_gamma   90.00
#
_symmetry.space_group_name_H-M   'P 1'
#
loop_
_entity.id
_entity.type
_entity.pdbx_description
1 polymer ?
#
loop_
_entity_poly.entity_id
_entity_poly.type
_entity_poly.pdbx_seq_one_letter_code
_entity_poly.pdbx_strand_id
1 'polypeptide(L)'
;MLNSGAKNLLLTILLGTSPFIYAAESHPLLLKMDDINYSIEQIKQNNPLYEKSYKNLMAKADKALKKPLYSVMDKSLLAASGDKHDYYSFPPYWWPDPSKKDGMPYLRKDGETNPAANSDATDKKRMNSFSEDVYYLALAYSFTGKPEYAQKAHEQLVNWFVNPETKMNPNLQYAQAIPGINEGRGIGLIDSRALVDVIDAVELIRPANVLSDNDYQAIKSWYGDFYQWMTTSQNGFEEDNWHNNHGTYFDMQAASFALFSDQKAAAQKRLEITQLRRIPSHFDMQGRQNAELERTRPWHYSNFHLEAYNKLGRLGEVGEKDIWDFSLDEHSLKKGYQYVAGFINTDQAWPYKDLDGVQDKKALVNMITAARAYPADVEFQQKAQYLIAKYPDTVEILLYPITTQK
;
A
#
# COMPACT_ATOMS: atom_id res chain seq x y z
N MET A 1 -33.27 35.48 75.64
CA MET A 1 -32.63 36.21 74.53
C MET A 1 -31.20 35.72 74.43
N LEU A 2 -30.95 34.74 73.57
CA LEU A 2 -29.63 34.19 73.30
C LEU A 2 -29.38 34.37 71.80
N ASN A 3 -28.29 35.04 71.45
CA ASN A 3 -27.84 35.11 70.06
C ASN A 3 -26.30 35.10 70.06
N SER A 4 -25.71 34.01 69.59
CA SER A 4 -24.28 33.88 69.30
C SER A 4 -24.15 33.24 67.92
N GLY A 5 -23.79 34.05 66.93
CA GLY A 5 -23.65 33.64 65.54
C GLY A 5 -22.35 32.87 65.31
N ALA A 6 -22.46 31.69 64.69
CA ALA A 6 -21.34 30.92 64.18
C ALA A 6 -21.03 31.37 62.74
N LYS A 7 -19.75 31.68 62.46
CA LYS A 7 -19.22 31.91 61.12
C LYS A 7 -18.84 30.56 60.49
N ASN A 8 -19.47 30.20 59.38
CA ASN A 8 -19.06 29.08 58.54
C ASN A 8 -17.91 29.51 57.62
N LEU A 9 -16.79 28.79 57.72
CA LEU A 9 -15.64 28.89 56.82
C LEU A 9 -15.89 27.92 55.64
N LEU A 10 -16.11 28.44 54.44
CA LEU A 10 -16.18 27.61 53.22
C LEU A 10 -14.75 27.25 52.78
N LEU A 11 -14.47 25.95 52.75
CA LEU A 11 -13.25 25.37 52.18
C LEU A 11 -13.46 25.15 50.68
N THR A 12 -12.82 25.97 49.84
CA THR A 12 -12.85 25.79 48.38
C THR A 12 -11.83 24.72 48.00
N ILE A 13 -12.31 23.54 47.61
CA ILE A 13 -11.48 22.47 47.04
C ILE A 13 -11.23 22.81 45.56
N LEU A 14 -10.00 23.21 45.22
CA LEU A 14 -9.54 23.26 43.84
C LEU A 14 -9.29 21.83 43.34
N LEU A 15 -10.23 21.29 42.56
CA LEU A 15 -10.00 20.11 41.74
C LEU A 15 -9.11 20.52 40.56
N GLY A 16 -7.83 20.18 40.64
CA GLY A 16 -6.91 20.30 39.51
C GLY A 16 -7.33 19.31 38.41
N THR A 17 -7.78 19.83 37.28
CA THR A 17 -7.97 19.04 36.05
C THR A 17 -6.60 18.77 35.45
N SER A 18 -6.03 17.60 35.71
CA SER A 18 -4.94 17.09 34.89
C SER A 18 -5.44 17.02 33.44
N PRO A 19 -4.73 17.55 32.44
CA PRO A 19 -5.10 17.32 31.05
C PRO A 19 -4.95 15.82 30.81
N PHE A 20 -6.09 15.14 30.62
CA PHE A 20 -6.08 13.81 30.01
C PHE A 20 -5.46 14.02 28.63
N ILE A 21 -4.22 13.60 28.46
CA ILE A 21 -3.61 13.42 27.14
C ILE A 21 -4.41 12.27 26.53
N TYR A 22 -5.49 12.60 25.82
CA TYR A 22 -6.18 11.62 25.00
C TYR A 22 -5.18 11.17 23.95
N ALA A 23 -4.85 9.87 23.95
CA ALA A 23 -4.04 9.28 22.88
C ALA A 23 -4.72 9.61 21.54
N ALA A 24 -3.93 10.08 20.57
CA ALA A 24 -4.46 10.43 19.27
C ALA A 24 -5.17 9.22 18.64
N GLU A 25 -6.36 9.43 18.10
CA GLU A 25 -7.12 8.39 17.42
C GLU A 25 -6.39 7.92 16.16
N SER A 26 -6.51 6.63 15.85
CA SER A 26 -5.92 5.98 14.67
C SER A 26 -6.97 5.84 13.58
N HIS A 27 -6.69 6.35 12.38
CA HIS A 27 -7.61 6.30 11.25
C HIS A 27 -6.96 5.75 9.97
N PRO A 28 -6.51 4.48 9.95
CA PRO A 28 -5.96 3.87 8.74
C PRO A 28 -6.97 3.90 7.59
N LEU A 29 -6.47 4.09 6.37
CA LEU A 29 -7.30 4.12 5.16
C LEU A 29 -7.61 2.70 4.66
N LEU A 30 -6.61 1.82 4.63
CA LEU A 30 -6.71 0.50 3.98
C LEU A 30 -7.12 -0.58 4.99
N LEU A 31 -6.57 -0.54 6.19
CA LEU A 31 -6.88 -1.46 7.27
C LEU A 31 -8.15 -1.03 8.00
N LYS A 32 -8.89 -2.01 8.53
CA LYS A 32 -10.01 -1.76 9.45
C LYS A 32 -9.55 -2.17 10.84
N MET A 33 -9.66 -1.25 11.80
CA MET A 33 -9.28 -1.55 13.19
C MET A 33 -10.11 -2.69 13.79
N ASP A 34 -11.37 -2.85 13.37
CA ASP A 34 -12.21 -3.99 13.78
C ASP A 34 -11.64 -5.34 13.33
N ASP A 35 -11.03 -5.41 12.15
CA ASP A 35 -10.38 -6.63 11.66
C ASP A 35 -9.14 -6.96 12.49
N ILE A 36 -8.33 -5.95 12.80
CA ILE A 36 -7.15 -6.09 13.66
C ILE A 36 -7.57 -6.56 15.05
N ASN A 37 -8.59 -5.93 15.64
CA ASN A 37 -9.12 -6.29 16.95
C ASN A 37 -9.69 -7.72 16.98
N TYR A 38 -10.43 -8.10 15.93
CA TYR A 38 -10.91 -9.47 15.76
C TYR A 38 -9.75 -10.47 15.73
N SER A 39 -8.71 -10.20 14.94
CA SER A 39 -7.52 -11.06 14.85
C SER A 39 -6.75 -11.14 16.16
N ILE A 40 -6.62 -10.04 16.92
CA ILE A 40 -6.04 -10.05 18.27
C ILE A 40 -6.82 -10.99 19.19
N GLU A 41 -8.16 -10.96 19.14
CA GLU A 41 -8.99 -11.86 19.94
C GLU A 41 -8.82 -13.32 19.52
N GLN A 42 -8.74 -13.62 18.22
CA GLN A 42 -8.45 -14.97 17.74
C GLN A 42 -7.08 -15.49 18.20
N ILE A 43 -6.06 -14.62 18.26
CA ILE A 43 -4.74 -14.97 18.80
C ILE A 43 -4.81 -15.27 20.30
N LYS A 44 -5.54 -14.46 21.09
CA LYS A 44 -5.74 -14.72 22.53
C LYS A 44 -6.44 -16.05 22.81
N GLN A 45 -7.31 -16.48 21.89
CA GLN A 45 -8.00 -17.77 21.94
C GLN A 45 -7.15 -18.94 21.41
N ASN A 46 -5.86 -18.70 21.06
CA ASN A 46 -4.95 -19.68 20.48
C ASN A 46 -5.51 -20.32 19.20
N ASN A 47 -6.23 -19.55 18.37
CA ASN A 47 -6.71 -20.05 17.09
C ASN A 47 -5.50 -20.37 16.17
N PRO A 48 -5.26 -21.64 15.79
CA PRO A 48 -4.05 -22.03 15.06
C PRO A 48 -3.86 -21.31 13.72
N LEU A 49 -4.98 -20.91 13.08
CA LEU A 49 -4.96 -20.18 11.82
C LEU A 49 -4.31 -18.79 11.98
N TYR A 50 -4.60 -18.10 13.08
CA TYR A 50 -4.09 -16.76 13.35
C TYR A 50 -2.70 -16.80 14.00
N GLU A 51 -2.41 -17.82 14.82
CA GLU A 51 -1.10 -17.95 15.46
C GLU A 51 0.07 -18.01 14.48
N LYS A 52 -0.07 -18.80 13.40
CA LYS A 52 1.04 -18.98 12.44
C LYS A 52 1.33 -17.67 11.70
N SER A 53 0.27 -17.00 11.27
CA SER A 53 0.36 -15.68 10.64
C SER A 53 0.94 -14.62 11.59
N TYR A 54 0.50 -14.61 12.85
CA TYR A 54 1.02 -13.71 13.88
C TYR A 54 2.52 -13.93 14.15
N LYS A 55 2.97 -15.19 14.26
CA LYS A 55 4.41 -15.51 14.38
C LYS A 55 5.22 -14.98 13.21
N ASN A 56 4.69 -15.05 11.98
CA ASN A 56 5.35 -14.50 10.80
C ASN A 56 5.40 -12.96 10.82
N LEU A 57 4.30 -12.29 11.21
CA LEU A 57 4.28 -10.84 11.43
C LEU A 57 5.37 -10.42 12.43
N MET A 58 5.42 -11.07 13.58
CA MET A 58 6.42 -10.75 14.62
C MET A 58 7.85 -10.98 14.13
N ALA A 59 8.12 -12.08 13.42
CA ALA A 59 9.45 -12.34 12.86
C ALA A 59 9.91 -11.26 11.86
N LYS A 60 8.98 -10.73 11.05
CA LYS A 60 9.25 -9.63 10.13
C LYS A 60 9.52 -8.32 10.89
N ALA A 61 8.71 -7.99 11.88
CA ALA A 61 8.89 -6.79 12.70
C ALA A 61 10.19 -6.82 13.53
N ASP A 62 10.53 -7.97 14.12
CA ASP A 62 11.78 -8.14 14.88
C ASP A 62 13.03 -7.99 14.01
N LYS A 63 12.92 -8.35 12.73
CA LYS A 63 13.97 -8.10 11.74
C LYS A 63 14.04 -6.62 11.37
N ALA A 64 12.90 -5.98 11.15
CA ALA A 64 12.78 -4.55 10.84
C ALA A 64 13.34 -3.66 11.97
N LEU A 65 13.14 -4.04 13.24
CA LEU A 65 13.70 -3.35 14.41
C LEU A 65 15.23 -3.16 14.33
N LYS A 66 15.94 -4.10 13.70
CA LYS A 66 17.41 -4.13 13.63
C LYS A 66 17.96 -3.39 12.40
N LYS A 67 17.10 -2.81 11.57
CA LYS A 67 17.50 -2.14 10.33
C LYS A 67 18.04 -0.74 10.59
N PRO A 68 19.01 -0.27 9.77
CA PRO A 68 19.39 1.13 9.79
C PRO A 68 18.22 2.01 9.32
N LEU A 69 18.31 3.31 9.59
CA LEU A 69 17.37 4.25 9.02
C LEU A 69 17.62 4.39 7.52
N TYR A 70 16.55 4.35 6.73
CA TYR A 70 16.64 4.42 5.26
C TYR A 70 16.58 5.85 4.77
N SER A 71 17.37 6.19 3.74
CA SER A 71 17.25 7.48 3.06
C SER A 71 17.61 7.37 1.58
N VAL A 72 16.98 8.18 0.73
CA VAL A 72 17.40 8.38 -0.66
C VAL A 72 18.85 8.88 -0.77
N MET A 73 19.43 9.38 0.32
CA MET A 73 20.82 9.81 0.40
C MET A 73 21.83 8.65 0.40
N ASP A 74 21.39 7.41 0.57
CA ASP A 74 22.30 6.25 0.62
C ASP A 74 22.64 5.69 -0.77
N LYS A 75 22.02 6.18 -1.85
CA LYS A 75 22.36 5.77 -3.21
C LYS A 75 23.75 6.26 -3.61
N SER A 76 24.41 5.49 -4.48
CA SER A 76 25.72 5.86 -5.04
C SER A 76 25.62 6.58 -6.37
N LEU A 77 24.54 6.37 -7.13
CA LEU A 77 24.28 7.08 -8.40
C LEU A 77 23.39 8.30 -8.15
N LEU A 78 23.57 9.34 -8.95
CA LEU A 78 22.73 10.53 -8.92
C LEU A 78 21.83 10.58 -10.15
N ALA A 79 20.65 11.14 -9.96
CA ALA A 79 19.78 11.55 -11.04
C ALA A 79 20.41 12.73 -11.82
N ALA A 80 19.84 13.05 -12.99
CA ALA A 80 20.32 14.14 -13.83
C ALA A 80 20.22 15.52 -13.17
N SER A 81 19.35 15.70 -12.17
CA SER A 81 19.30 16.95 -11.36
C SER A 81 20.59 17.23 -10.60
N GLY A 82 21.38 16.21 -10.27
CA GLY A 82 22.48 16.32 -9.33
C GLY A 82 22.04 16.44 -7.85
N ASP A 83 20.74 16.56 -7.58
CA ASP A 83 20.19 16.57 -6.22
C ASP A 83 20.04 15.13 -5.72
N LYS A 84 20.67 14.82 -4.58
CA LYS A 84 20.62 13.48 -3.98
C LYS A 84 19.29 13.22 -3.25
N HIS A 85 18.51 14.26 -2.94
CA HIS A 85 17.16 14.13 -2.38
C HIS A 85 16.14 13.64 -3.41
N ASP A 86 16.43 13.75 -4.70
CA ASP A 86 15.56 13.22 -5.74
C ASP A 86 15.63 11.70 -5.80
N TYR A 87 14.46 11.07 -5.86
CA TYR A 87 14.35 9.63 -6.04
C TYR A 87 14.83 9.21 -7.43
N TYR A 88 15.71 8.20 -7.47
CA TYR A 88 16.27 7.67 -8.70
C TYR A 88 16.13 6.15 -8.78
N SER A 89 15.67 5.62 -9.90
CA SER A 89 15.58 4.17 -10.12
C SER A 89 15.81 3.77 -11.58
N PHE A 90 16.13 2.50 -11.80
CA PHE A 90 16.14 1.89 -13.12
C PHE A 90 14.91 1.01 -13.36
N PRO A 91 14.42 0.91 -14.60
CA PRO A 91 13.36 -0.01 -14.93
C PRO A 91 13.87 -1.46 -14.93
N PRO A 92 13.01 -2.42 -14.56
CA PRO A 92 13.45 -3.81 -14.40
C PRO A 92 13.86 -4.48 -15.73
N TYR A 93 13.33 -4.07 -16.88
CA TYR A 93 13.46 -4.83 -18.13
C TYR A 93 14.40 -4.21 -19.17
N TRP A 94 15.31 -3.33 -18.76
CA TRP A 94 16.24 -2.68 -19.68
C TRP A 94 17.67 -3.09 -19.37
N TRP A 95 18.40 -3.49 -20.41
CA TRP A 95 19.73 -4.09 -20.31
C TRP A 95 20.73 -3.33 -21.18
N PRO A 96 22.02 -3.26 -20.78
CA PRO A 96 23.06 -2.74 -21.66
C PRO A 96 23.08 -3.47 -23.01
N ASP A 97 23.26 -2.73 -24.10
CA ASP A 97 23.43 -3.30 -25.44
C ASP A 97 24.85 -3.89 -25.58
N PRO A 98 25.01 -5.23 -25.66
CA PRO A 98 26.32 -5.86 -25.76
C PRO A 98 27.04 -5.55 -27.07
N SER A 99 26.36 -5.00 -28.08
CA SER A 99 26.96 -4.58 -29.35
C SER A 99 27.63 -3.20 -29.28
N LYS A 100 27.46 -2.48 -28.17
CA LYS A 100 27.95 -1.10 -27.99
C LYS A 100 29.05 -1.06 -26.94
N LYS A 101 30.07 -0.24 -27.16
CA LYS A 101 31.25 -0.14 -26.27
C LYS A 101 30.88 0.35 -24.87
N ASP A 102 29.90 1.25 -24.78
CA ASP A 102 29.37 1.84 -23.55
C ASP A 102 28.07 1.17 -23.08
N GLY A 103 27.57 0.17 -23.81
CA GLY A 103 26.33 -0.52 -23.52
C GLY A 103 25.07 0.30 -23.77
N MET A 104 25.15 1.45 -24.47
CA MET A 104 24.03 2.37 -24.66
C MET A 104 23.60 2.54 -26.13
N PRO A 105 22.32 2.83 -26.41
CA PRO A 105 21.19 2.87 -25.46
C PRO A 105 20.83 1.47 -24.96
N TYR A 106 20.24 1.38 -23.76
CA TYR A 106 19.79 0.09 -23.24
C TYR A 106 18.70 -0.53 -24.13
N LEU A 107 18.60 -1.87 -24.14
CA LEU A 107 17.62 -2.66 -24.87
C LEU A 107 16.57 -3.23 -23.92
N ARG A 108 15.29 -3.21 -24.34
CA ARG A 108 14.19 -3.80 -23.57
C ARG A 108 14.13 -5.32 -23.75
N LYS A 109 14.00 -6.05 -22.64
CA LYS A 109 13.76 -7.51 -22.58
C LYS A 109 12.61 -7.80 -21.61
N ASP A 110 11.37 -7.86 -22.12
CA ASP A 110 10.17 -7.95 -21.27
C ASP A 110 10.13 -9.24 -20.45
N GLY A 111 9.93 -9.11 -19.13
CA GLY A 111 9.96 -10.24 -18.19
C GLY A 111 11.35 -10.63 -17.68
N GLU A 112 12.43 -10.16 -18.31
CA GLU A 112 13.81 -10.43 -17.88
C GLU A 112 14.35 -9.31 -17.00
N THR A 113 14.37 -9.54 -15.69
CA THR A 113 14.75 -8.50 -14.72
C THR A 113 16.27 -8.27 -14.68
N ASN A 114 16.71 -7.07 -15.02
CA ASN A 114 18.07 -6.59 -14.82
C ASN A 114 18.34 -6.40 -13.31
N PRO A 115 19.34 -7.07 -12.72
CA PRO A 115 19.70 -6.91 -11.31
C PRO A 115 20.02 -5.47 -10.90
N ALA A 116 20.50 -4.64 -11.83
CA ALA A 116 20.79 -3.23 -11.58
C ALA A 116 19.56 -2.46 -11.06
N ALA A 117 18.35 -2.82 -11.51
CA ALA A 117 17.09 -2.22 -11.06
C ALA A 117 16.75 -2.49 -9.59
N ASN A 118 17.39 -3.48 -8.97
CA ASN A 118 17.21 -3.83 -7.55
C ASN A 118 18.53 -3.73 -6.76
N SER A 119 19.51 -3.01 -7.29
CA SER A 119 20.78 -2.75 -6.59
C SER A 119 20.64 -1.58 -5.59
N ASP A 120 21.56 -1.50 -4.63
CA ASP A 120 21.61 -0.38 -3.67
C ASP A 120 22.17 0.91 -4.29
N ALA A 121 22.59 0.86 -5.56
CA ALA A 121 23.07 2.02 -6.32
C ALA A 121 21.95 3.03 -6.66
N THR A 122 20.68 2.61 -6.54
CA THR A 122 19.47 3.42 -6.77
C THR A 122 18.47 3.25 -5.61
N ASP A 123 17.29 3.86 -5.69
CA ASP A 123 16.35 3.98 -4.56
C ASP A 123 15.24 2.93 -4.48
N LYS A 124 14.97 2.18 -5.56
CA LYS A 124 13.81 1.27 -5.60
C LYS A 124 13.79 0.22 -4.51
N LYS A 125 14.88 -0.55 -4.37
CA LYS A 125 14.99 -1.59 -3.33
C LYS A 125 14.89 -0.97 -1.93
N ARG A 126 15.45 0.22 -1.76
CA ARG A 126 15.49 0.94 -0.48
C ARG A 126 14.11 1.43 -0.08
N MET A 127 13.39 2.10 -0.97
CA MET A 127 12.01 2.55 -0.72
C MET A 127 11.10 1.36 -0.42
N ASN A 128 11.22 0.26 -1.15
CA ASN A 128 10.46 -0.96 -0.85
C ASN A 128 10.79 -1.52 0.55
N SER A 129 12.07 -1.53 0.93
CA SER A 129 12.49 -2.01 2.26
C SER A 129 12.00 -1.09 3.37
N PHE A 130 12.14 0.23 3.19
CA PHE A 130 11.60 1.25 4.08
C PHE A 130 10.09 1.06 4.30
N SER A 131 9.33 0.99 3.21
CA SER A 131 7.88 0.83 3.27
C SER A 131 7.47 -0.47 3.97
N GLU A 132 8.09 -1.60 3.60
CA GLU A 132 7.79 -2.91 4.18
C GLU A 132 8.12 -2.94 5.68
N ASP A 133 9.30 -2.45 6.06
CA ASP A 133 9.75 -2.46 7.45
C ASP A 133 8.89 -1.54 8.33
N VAL A 134 8.59 -0.32 7.89
CA VAL A 134 7.70 0.61 8.63
C VAL A 134 6.31 0.02 8.80
N TYR A 135 5.76 -0.62 7.75
CA TYR A 135 4.46 -1.26 7.82
C TYR A 135 4.43 -2.41 8.84
N TYR A 136 5.42 -3.30 8.84
CA TYR A 136 5.46 -4.38 9.82
C TYR A 136 5.77 -3.94 11.25
N LEU A 137 6.57 -2.89 11.43
CA LEU A 137 6.77 -2.26 12.74
C LEU A 137 5.45 -1.71 13.30
N ALA A 138 4.71 -0.95 12.49
CA ALA A 138 3.43 -0.38 12.90
C ALA A 138 2.37 -1.44 13.20
N LEU A 139 2.30 -2.50 12.38
CA LEU A 139 1.45 -3.66 12.65
C LEU A 139 1.85 -4.39 13.94
N ALA A 140 3.14 -4.63 14.17
CA ALA A 140 3.58 -5.27 15.41
C ALA A 140 3.21 -4.42 16.64
N TYR A 141 3.33 -3.09 16.55
CA TYR A 141 2.82 -2.20 17.59
C TYR A 141 1.31 -2.38 17.79
N SER A 142 0.49 -2.38 16.73
CA SER A 142 -0.97 -2.49 16.86
C SER A 142 -1.41 -3.82 17.48
N PHE A 143 -0.69 -4.92 17.24
CA PHE A 143 -0.99 -6.23 17.81
C PHE A 143 -0.45 -6.44 19.23
N THR A 144 0.63 -5.76 19.61
CA THR A 144 1.35 -6.05 20.87
C THR A 144 1.29 -4.93 21.90
N GLY A 145 1.03 -3.68 21.48
CA GLY A 145 1.16 -2.49 22.29
C GLY A 145 2.60 -2.12 22.68
N LYS A 146 3.61 -2.81 22.13
CA LYS A 146 5.02 -2.62 22.49
C LYS A 146 5.61 -1.35 21.85
N PRO A 147 6.01 -0.33 22.65
CA PRO A 147 6.38 0.97 22.13
C PRO A 147 7.65 0.98 21.27
N GLU A 148 8.54 0.00 21.42
CA GLU A 148 9.79 -0.08 20.64
C GLU A 148 9.55 -0.18 19.12
N TYR A 149 8.48 -0.87 18.70
CA TYR A 149 8.13 -0.96 17.28
C TYR A 149 7.62 0.37 16.74
N ALA A 150 6.75 1.05 17.50
CA ALA A 150 6.25 2.37 17.13
C ALA A 150 7.38 3.41 17.07
N GLN A 151 8.29 3.39 18.04
CA GLN A 151 9.44 4.29 18.06
C GLN A 151 10.33 4.10 16.83
N LYS A 152 10.64 2.85 16.46
CA LYS A 152 11.44 2.58 15.26
C LYS A 152 10.74 2.99 13.98
N ALA A 153 9.41 2.80 13.89
CA ALA A 153 8.62 3.27 12.76
C ALA A 153 8.66 4.80 12.65
N HIS A 154 8.51 5.53 13.77
CA HIS A 154 8.65 6.99 13.83
C HIS A 154 10.01 7.46 13.32
N GLU A 155 11.11 6.87 13.79
CA GLU A 155 12.47 7.23 13.34
C GLU A 155 12.63 7.07 11.82
N GLN A 156 12.11 5.98 11.25
CA GLN A 156 12.14 5.75 9.81
C GLN A 156 11.32 6.80 9.04
N LEU A 157 10.10 7.09 9.50
CA LEU A 157 9.21 8.07 8.88
C LEU A 157 9.84 9.47 8.86
N VAL A 158 10.40 9.91 10.00
CA VAL A 158 11.08 11.21 10.09
C VAL A 158 12.30 11.25 9.18
N ASN A 159 13.09 10.18 9.13
CA ASN A 159 14.29 10.13 8.28
C ASN A 159 13.96 10.13 6.78
N TRP A 160 12.83 9.56 6.37
CA TRP A 160 12.44 9.49 4.97
C TRP A 160 11.70 10.74 4.49
N PHE A 161 10.85 11.36 5.32
CA PHE A 161 9.94 12.42 4.89
C PHE A 161 10.26 13.81 5.44
N VAL A 162 10.86 13.91 6.63
CA VAL A 162 10.88 15.16 7.41
C VAL A 162 12.28 15.75 7.51
N ASN A 163 13.26 14.95 7.93
CA ASN A 163 14.61 15.42 8.23
C ASN A 163 15.26 16.05 6.98
N PRO A 164 15.63 17.35 6.99
CA PRO A 164 16.13 18.04 5.81
C PRO A 164 17.41 17.44 5.24
N GLU A 165 18.22 16.76 6.05
CA GLU A 165 19.48 16.13 5.61
C GLU A 165 19.26 14.79 4.89
N THR A 166 18.08 14.18 5.03
CA THR A 166 17.82 12.79 4.57
C THR A 166 16.52 12.59 3.81
N LYS A 167 15.61 13.57 3.84
CA LYS A 167 14.28 13.43 3.24
C LYS A 167 14.32 13.18 1.74
N MET A 168 13.35 12.44 1.23
CA MET A 168 13.07 12.35 -0.20
C MET A 168 12.30 13.59 -0.66
N ASN A 169 12.63 14.17 -1.82
CA ASN A 169 11.78 15.19 -2.43
C ASN A 169 10.44 14.55 -2.88
N PRO A 170 9.28 15.24 -2.75
CA PRO A 170 7.96 14.68 -3.06
C PRO A 170 7.70 14.64 -4.57
N ASN A 171 8.54 13.94 -5.33
CA ASN A 171 8.40 13.73 -6.76
C ASN A 171 9.16 12.46 -7.22
N LEU A 172 8.73 11.89 -8.35
CA LEU A 172 9.38 10.76 -9.03
C LEU A 172 9.87 11.18 -10.44
N GLN A 173 10.46 12.38 -10.56
CA GLN A 173 10.89 12.91 -11.85
C GLN A 173 11.89 12.00 -12.57
N TYR A 174 12.76 11.34 -11.80
CA TYR A 174 13.85 10.49 -12.29
C TYR A 174 13.63 8.99 -12.01
N ALA A 175 12.39 8.59 -11.79
CA ALA A 175 12.03 7.19 -11.61
C ALA A 175 12.11 6.42 -12.93
N GLN A 176 12.67 5.22 -12.87
CA GLN A 176 12.86 4.31 -14.01
C GLN A 176 13.52 4.96 -15.23
N ALA A 177 14.56 5.76 -14.99
CA ALA A 177 15.44 6.30 -16.02
C ALA A 177 16.05 5.18 -16.88
N ILE A 178 16.14 5.38 -18.20
CA ILE A 178 16.75 4.41 -19.10
C ILE A 178 18.05 5.00 -19.65
N PRO A 179 19.23 4.43 -19.29
CA PRO A 179 20.50 4.94 -19.79
C PRO A 179 20.57 4.99 -21.31
N GLY A 180 20.92 6.18 -21.82
CA GLY A 180 20.97 6.49 -23.25
C GLY A 180 19.61 6.79 -23.92
N ILE A 181 18.51 6.86 -23.15
CA ILE A 181 17.16 7.11 -23.72
C ILE A 181 16.42 8.24 -22.98
N ASN A 182 16.27 8.15 -21.66
CA ASN A 182 15.58 9.19 -20.86
C ASN A 182 16.08 9.22 -19.41
N GLU A 183 15.81 10.33 -18.74
CA GLU A 183 16.21 10.60 -17.35
C GLU A 183 15.16 10.15 -16.33
N GLY A 184 13.97 9.77 -16.80
CA GLY A 184 12.80 9.33 -16.03
C GLY A 184 11.59 9.21 -16.96
N ARG A 185 10.49 8.62 -16.48
CA ARG A 185 9.28 8.39 -17.30
C ARG A 185 8.03 8.11 -16.45
N GLY A 186 6.84 8.30 -17.02
CA GLY A 186 5.57 8.06 -16.31
C GLY A 186 5.46 6.69 -15.62
N ILE A 187 5.80 5.61 -16.34
CA ILE A 187 5.84 4.22 -15.83
C ILE A 187 6.67 4.05 -14.55
N GLY A 188 7.57 4.98 -14.24
CA GLY A 188 8.31 5.02 -12.98
C GLY A 188 7.44 5.23 -11.73
N LEU A 189 6.28 5.88 -11.85
CA LEU A 189 5.33 6.11 -10.75
C LEU A 189 4.85 4.83 -10.08
N ILE A 190 4.88 3.70 -10.77
CA ILE A 190 4.57 2.40 -10.15
C ILE A 190 5.49 2.06 -8.97
N ASP A 191 6.70 2.63 -8.90
CA ASP A 191 7.64 2.37 -7.81
C ASP A 191 7.06 2.90 -6.48
N SER A 192 6.39 4.07 -6.48
CA SER A 192 5.83 4.68 -5.26
C SER A 192 4.59 3.99 -4.71
N ARG A 193 4.07 2.92 -5.36
CA ARG A 193 2.97 2.11 -4.83
C ARG A 193 3.27 1.56 -3.43
N ALA A 194 4.55 1.41 -3.08
CA ALA A 194 5.00 0.96 -1.77
C ALA A 194 4.69 1.98 -0.65
N LEU A 195 4.61 3.27 -0.98
CA LEU A 195 4.30 4.32 -0.01
C LEU A 195 2.83 4.31 0.42
N VAL A 196 1.95 3.64 -0.31
CA VAL A 196 0.52 3.56 0.04
C VAL A 196 0.30 2.84 1.38
N ASP A 197 1.04 1.77 1.67
CA ASP A 197 0.92 1.05 2.95
C ASP A 197 1.57 1.82 4.12
N VAL A 198 2.46 2.77 3.82
CA VAL A 198 3.09 3.62 4.83
C VAL A 198 2.09 4.59 5.45
N ILE A 199 1.04 4.98 4.72
CA ILE A 199 -0.05 5.81 5.26
C ILE A 199 -0.67 5.17 6.50
N ASP A 200 -1.08 3.91 6.38
CA ASP A 200 -1.68 3.19 7.50
C ASP A 200 -0.66 2.97 8.62
N ALA A 201 0.62 2.77 8.28
CA ALA A 201 1.67 2.67 9.29
C ALA A 201 1.80 3.95 10.13
N VAL A 202 1.69 5.13 9.50
CA VAL A 202 1.65 6.43 10.21
C VAL A 202 0.46 6.48 11.16
N GLU A 203 -0.73 6.11 10.68
CA GLU A 203 -1.95 6.15 11.48
C GLU A 203 -1.92 5.14 12.65
N LEU A 204 -1.38 3.94 12.43
CA LEU A 204 -1.34 2.87 13.43
C LEU A 204 -0.44 3.19 14.62
N ILE A 205 0.60 4.01 14.45
CA ILE A 205 1.52 4.37 15.55
C ILE A 205 1.09 5.61 16.33
N ARG A 206 0.06 6.35 15.89
CA ARG A 206 -0.40 7.57 16.57
C ARG A 206 -0.77 7.35 18.04
N PRO A 207 -1.46 6.25 18.42
CA PRO A 207 -1.79 5.99 19.82
C PRO A 207 -0.56 5.79 20.72
N ALA A 208 0.63 5.51 20.15
CA ALA A 208 1.87 5.36 20.91
C ALA A 208 2.43 6.69 21.42
N ASN A 209 1.93 7.82 20.89
CA ASN A 209 2.40 9.17 21.23
C ASN A 209 3.91 9.39 20.99
N VAL A 210 4.48 8.66 20.02
CA VAL A 210 5.89 8.80 19.57
C VAL A 210 6.03 9.77 18.39
N LEU A 211 4.95 9.96 17.63
CA LEU A 211 4.90 10.85 16.48
C LEU A 211 4.35 12.21 16.93
N SER A 212 5.17 13.26 16.86
CA SER A 212 4.73 14.61 17.20
C SER A 212 3.71 15.13 16.18
N ASP A 213 2.84 16.07 16.60
CA ASP A 213 1.89 16.70 15.67
C ASP A 213 2.62 17.39 14.51
N ASN A 214 3.79 17.99 14.76
CA ASN A 214 4.59 18.63 13.72
C ASN A 214 5.11 17.61 12.69
N ASP A 215 5.64 16.47 13.15
CA ASP A 215 6.10 15.41 12.25
C ASP A 215 4.94 14.83 11.45
N TYR A 216 3.79 14.59 12.09
CA TYR A 216 2.58 14.09 11.44
C TYR A 216 2.11 15.04 10.34
N GLN A 217 2.01 16.35 10.62
CA GLN A 217 1.64 17.34 9.61
C GLN A 217 2.69 17.46 8.49
N ALA A 218 3.98 17.35 8.80
CA ALA A 218 5.04 17.37 7.79
C ALA A 218 4.94 16.16 6.84
N ILE A 219 4.66 14.96 7.37
CA ILE A 219 4.44 13.76 6.55
C ILE A 219 3.19 13.94 5.69
N LYS A 220 2.06 14.42 6.24
CA LYS A 220 0.85 14.70 5.47
C LYS A 220 1.09 15.72 4.35
N SER A 221 1.83 16.79 4.64
CA SER A 221 2.23 17.80 3.65
C SER A 221 3.04 17.17 2.53
N TRP A 222 4.00 16.29 2.84
CA TRP A 222 4.79 15.59 1.83
C TRP A 222 3.91 14.78 0.87
N TYR A 223 2.90 14.06 1.38
CA TYR A 223 1.94 13.33 0.53
C TYR A 223 1.05 14.27 -0.29
N GLY A 224 0.68 15.43 0.26
CA GLY A 224 -0.05 16.46 -0.47
C GLY A 224 0.74 17.05 -1.63
N ASP A 225 2.01 17.38 -1.39
CA ASP A 225 2.95 17.86 -2.41
C ASP A 225 3.20 16.78 -3.47
N PHE A 226 3.36 15.53 -3.05
CA PHE A 226 3.57 14.42 -3.98
C PHE A 226 2.34 14.15 -4.84
N TYR A 227 1.13 14.22 -4.25
CA TYR A 227 -0.13 14.16 -4.99
C TYR A 227 -0.25 15.29 -6.02
N GLN A 228 0.10 16.52 -5.63
CA GLN A 228 0.09 17.67 -6.53
C GLN A 228 1.06 17.46 -7.70
N TRP A 229 2.30 17.03 -7.44
CA TRP A 229 3.26 16.71 -8.50
C TRP A 229 2.76 15.59 -9.41
N MET A 230 2.25 14.50 -8.84
CA MET A 230 1.75 13.35 -9.60
C MET A 230 0.57 13.70 -10.50
N THR A 231 -0.26 14.68 -10.15
CA THR A 231 -1.45 15.06 -10.93
C THR A 231 -1.22 16.23 -11.90
N THR A 232 -0.06 16.87 -11.84
CA THR A 232 0.27 18.03 -12.70
C THR A 232 1.55 17.89 -13.52
N SER A 233 2.40 16.91 -13.21
CA SER A 233 3.63 16.64 -13.98
C SER A 233 3.36 15.87 -15.28
N GLN A 234 4.30 15.96 -16.22
CA GLN A 234 4.29 15.18 -17.45
C GLN A 234 4.35 13.66 -17.19
N ASN A 235 5.21 13.22 -16.26
CA ASN A 235 5.28 11.81 -15.85
C ASN A 235 3.94 11.34 -15.27
N GLY A 236 3.31 12.18 -14.44
CA GLY A 236 1.97 11.97 -13.92
C GLY A 236 0.92 11.76 -15.00
N PHE A 237 0.88 12.66 -15.97
CA PHE A 237 -0.02 12.58 -17.12
C PHE A 237 0.18 11.30 -17.94
N GLU A 238 1.43 10.90 -18.19
CA GLU A 238 1.75 9.66 -18.92
C GLU A 238 1.24 8.40 -18.21
N GLU A 239 1.48 8.29 -16.90
CA GLU A 239 1.05 7.15 -16.10
C GLU A 239 -0.48 7.11 -15.95
N ASP A 240 -1.12 8.26 -15.72
CA ASP A 240 -2.58 8.39 -15.63
C ASP A 240 -3.26 7.90 -16.93
N ASN A 241 -2.66 8.13 -18.09
CA ASN A 241 -3.25 7.71 -19.36
C ASN A 241 -2.86 6.29 -19.80
N TRP A 242 -2.13 5.55 -18.97
CA TRP A 242 -1.73 4.19 -19.32
C TRP A 242 -2.93 3.22 -19.24
N HIS A 243 -3.06 2.33 -20.23
CA HIS A 243 -4.26 1.52 -20.50
C HIS A 243 -4.33 0.18 -19.73
N ASN A 244 -3.36 -0.08 -18.86
CA ASN A 244 -3.20 -1.35 -18.16
C ASN A 244 -3.05 -1.10 -16.65
N ASN A 245 -2.55 -2.08 -15.89
CA ASN A 245 -2.34 -2.00 -14.45
C ASN A 245 -1.68 -0.70 -13.98
N HIS A 246 -0.78 -0.09 -14.75
CA HIS A 246 -0.18 1.21 -14.45
C HIS A 246 -1.22 2.32 -14.20
N GLY A 247 -2.23 2.47 -15.06
CA GLY A 247 -3.28 3.47 -14.88
C GLY A 247 -4.17 3.19 -13.66
N THR A 248 -4.38 1.92 -13.31
CA THR A 248 -5.09 1.54 -12.07
C THR A 248 -4.25 1.80 -10.83
N TYR A 249 -2.96 1.51 -10.86
CA TYR A 249 -2.04 1.85 -9.78
C TYR A 249 -1.86 3.36 -9.60
N PHE A 250 -1.94 4.14 -10.69
CA PHE A 250 -2.02 5.60 -10.60
C PHE A 250 -3.26 6.03 -9.82
N ASP A 251 -4.44 5.51 -10.19
CA ASP A 251 -5.69 5.90 -9.52
C ASP A 251 -5.70 5.48 -8.04
N MET A 252 -5.15 4.31 -7.72
CA MET A 252 -4.99 3.82 -6.36
C MET A 252 -4.08 4.75 -5.53
N GLN A 253 -2.90 5.10 -6.05
CA GLN A 253 -1.98 6.03 -5.38
C GLN A 253 -2.60 7.43 -5.21
N ALA A 254 -3.18 7.98 -6.28
CA ALA A 254 -3.77 9.30 -6.27
C ALA A 254 -4.94 9.42 -5.28
N ALA A 255 -5.81 8.40 -5.19
CA ALA A 255 -6.89 8.38 -4.20
C ALA A 255 -6.34 8.27 -2.77
N SER A 256 -5.37 7.39 -2.51
CA SER A 256 -4.73 7.24 -1.20
C SER A 256 -4.06 8.53 -0.72
N PHE A 257 -3.21 9.13 -1.56
CA PHE A 257 -2.44 10.31 -1.18
C PHE A 257 -3.34 11.53 -1.00
N ALA A 258 -4.38 11.68 -1.81
CA ALA A 258 -5.38 12.73 -1.63
C ALA A 258 -6.17 12.55 -0.32
N LEU A 259 -6.65 11.34 0.00
CA LEU A 259 -7.35 11.09 1.27
C LEU A 259 -6.47 11.36 2.49
N PHE A 260 -5.23 10.87 2.47
CA PHE A 260 -4.32 11.04 3.59
C PHE A 260 -3.89 12.50 3.82
N SER A 261 -3.80 13.30 2.75
CA SER A 261 -3.48 14.73 2.80
C SER A 261 -4.73 15.63 2.90
N ASP A 262 -5.85 15.11 3.40
CA ASP A 262 -7.12 15.83 3.65
C ASP A 262 -7.81 16.41 2.39
N GLN A 263 -7.46 15.92 1.20
CA GLN A 263 -8.03 16.33 -0.09
C GLN A 263 -9.18 15.41 -0.54
N LYS A 264 -10.18 15.19 0.34
CA LYS A 264 -11.28 14.22 0.11
C LYS A 264 -12.01 14.39 -1.23
N ALA A 265 -12.31 15.63 -1.63
CA ALA A 265 -12.99 15.89 -2.91
C ALA A 265 -12.16 15.45 -4.13
N ALA A 266 -10.84 15.62 -4.05
CA ALA A 266 -9.93 15.21 -5.12
C ALA A 266 -9.82 13.68 -5.21
N ALA A 267 -9.82 13.01 -4.05
CA ALA A 267 -9.92 11.55 -3.99
C ALA A 267 -11.24 11.02 -4.57
N GLN A 268 -12.37 11.64 -4.22
CA GLN A 268 -13.68 11.27 -4.75
C GLN A 268 -13.74 11.39 -6.28
N LYS A 269 -13.18 12.47 -6.83
CA LYS A 269 -13.06 12.64 -8.28
C LYS A 269 -12.21 11.54 -8.91
N ARG A 270 -11.12 11.13 -8.26
CA ARG A 270 -10.27 10.05 -8.74
C ARG A 270 -10.98 8.69 -8.68
N LEU A 271 -11.73 8.41 -7.63
CA LEU A 271 -12.54 7.19 -7.49
C LEU A 271 -13.66 7.14 -8.56
N GLU A 272 -14.26 8.28 -8.90
CA GLU A 272 -15.22 8.38 -10.00
C GLU A 272 -14.57 8.13 -11.37
N ILE A 273 -13.33 8.58 -11.58
CA ILE A 273 -12.54 8.19 -12.76
C ILE A 273 -12.29 6.68 -12.79
N THR A 274 -12.00 6.05 -11.65
CA THR A 274 -11.87 4.59 -11.54
C THR A 274 -13.14 3.88 -12.01
N GLN A 275 -14.31 4.35 -11.55
CA GLN A 275 -15.62 3.82 -11.96
C GLN A 275 -15.85 4.01 -13.46
N LEU A 276 -15.83 5.24 -13.93
CA LEU A 276 -16.34 5.59 -15.26
C LEU A 276 -15.35 5.31 -16.39
N ARG A 277 -14.04 5.34 -16.10
CA ARG A 277 -12.98 5.15 -17.11
C ARG A 277 -12.26 3.83 -16.94
N ARG A 278 -11.80 3.45 -15.74
CA ARG A 278 -10.90 2.29 -15.59
C ARG A 278 -11.62 0.96 -15.67
N ILE A 279 -12.65 0.76 -14.85
CA ILE A 279 -13.36 -0.53 -14.80
C ILE A 279 -13.86 -0.94 -16.20
N PRO A 280 -14.53 -0.07 -16.97
CA PRO A 280 -15.07 -0.44 -18.28
C PRO A 280 -14.02 -0.59 -19.38
N SER A 281 -12.83 0.01 -19.22
CA SER A 281 -11.76 -0.10 -20.23
C SER A 281 -10.77 -1.23 -19.94
N HIS A 282 -10.60 -1.61 -18.68
CA HIS A 282 -9.61 -2.62 -18.29
C HIS A 282 -10.19 -4.03 -18.14
N PHE A 283 -11.48 -4.17 -17.86
CA PHE A 283 -12.18 -5.45 -17.87
C PHE A 283 -13.09 -5.49 -19.08
N ASP A 284 -13.21 -6.64 -19.74
CA ASP A 284 -14.28 -6.88 -20.71
C ASP A 284 -15.56 -7.41 -20.03
N MET A 285 -16.61 -7.65 -20.81
CA MET A 285 -17.89 -8.17 -20.31
C MET A 285 -17.80 -9.55 -19.65
N GLN A 286 -16.67 -10.27 -19.78
CA GLN A 286 -16.39 -11.54 -19.13
C GLN A 286 -15.37 -11.40 -17.98
N GLY A 287 -14.93 -10.19 -17.67
CA GLY A 287 -13.93 -9.92 -16.62
C GLY A 287 -12.49 -10.13 -17.05
N ARG A 288 -12.23 -10.38 -18.35
CA ARG A 288 -10.85 -10.54 -18.85
C ARG A 288 -10.14 -9.19 -18.87
N GLN A 289 -8.88 -9.22 -18.45
CA GLN A 289 -8.00 -8.06 -18.41
C GLN A 289 -7.07 -8.08 -19.63
N ASN A 290 -7.59 -7.76 -20.83
CA ASN A 290 -6.90 -8.07 -22.09
C ASN A 290 -5.46 -7.53 -22.16
N ALA A 291 -5.22 -6.30 -21.69
CA ALA A 291 -3.88 -5.72 -21.65
C ALA A 291 -2.89 -6.49 -20.75
N GLU A 292 -3.38 -7.16 -19.71
CA GLU A 292 -2.55 -8.01 -18.84
C GLU A 292 -2.35 -9.41 -19.43
N LEU A 293 -3.36 -9.92 -20.14
CA LEU A 293 -3.34 -11.24 -20.76
C LEU A 293 -2.39 -11.32 -21.96
N GLU A 294 -2.05 -10.17 -22.57
CA GLU A 294 -1.06 -10.06 -23.64
C GLU A 294 0.41 -10.09 -23.16
N ARG A 295 0.63 -10.05 -21.84
CA ARG A 295 1.98 -9.99 -21.26
C ARG A 295 2.67 -11.35 -21.27
N THR A 296 3.99 -11.36 -21.04
CA THR A 296 4.77 -12.62 -20.91
C THR A 296 4.46 -13.41 -19.63
N ARG A 297 3.84 -12.76 -18.65
CA ARG A 297 3.42 -13.33 -17.35
C ARG A 297 1.98 -12.95 -17.02
N PRO A 298 1.01 -13.37 -17.85
CA PRO A 298 -0.35 -12.88 -17.76
C PRO A 298 -1.03 -13.26 -16.43
N TRP A 299 -0.71 -14.42 -15.83
CA TRP A 299 -1.23 -14.79 -14.51
C TRP A 299 -0.78 -13.81 -13.43
N HIS A 300 0.50 -13.45 -13.43
CA HIS A 300 1.04 -12.47 -12.51
C HIS A 300 0.38 -11.11 -12.68
N TYR A 301 0.29 -10.61 -13.91
CA TYR A 301 -0.24 -9.27 -14.18
C TYR A 301 -1.74 -9.17 -13.91
N SER A 302 -2.54 -10.20 -14.22
CA SER A 302 -3.97 -10.20 -13.87
C SER A 302 -4.21 -10.16 -12.36
N ASN A 303 -3.35 -10.79 -11.58
CA ASN A 303 -3.43 -10.72 -10.11
C ASN A 303 -2.88 -9.40 -9.57
N PHE A 304 -1.75 -8.94 -10.09
CA PHE A 304 -1.12 -7.67 -9.70
C PHE A 304 -2.03 -6.48 -9.98
N HIS A 305 -2.82 -6.54 -11.06
CA HIS A 305 -3.81 -5.52 -11.40
C HIS A 305 -4.99 -5.52 -10.42
N LEU A 306 -5.53 -6.70 -10.07
CA LEU A 306 -6.57 -6.82 -9.06
C LEU A 306 -6.10 -6.40 -7.66
N GLU A 307 -4.81 -6.54 -7.33
CA GLU A 307 -4.26 -6.02 -6.07
C GLU A 307 -4.45 -4.49 -5.92
N ALA A 308 -4.34 -3.72 -7.01
CA ALA A 308 -4.66 -2.30 -6.97
C ALA A 308 -6.15 -2.06 -6.72
N TYR A 309 -7.02 -2.90 -7.29
CA TYR A 309 -8.45 -2.84 -7.04
C TYR A 309 -8.86 -3.28 -5.64
N ASN A 310 -8.12 -4.16 -4.98
CA ASN A 310 -8.35 -4.47 -3.55
C ASN A 310 -8.32 -3.18 -2.73
N LYS A 311 -7.30 -2.35 -2.96
CA LYS A 311 -7.10 -1.07 -2.28
C LYS A 311 -8.12 -0.03 -2.74
N LEU A 312 -8.37 0.10 -4.05
CA LEU A 312 -9.38 1.05 -4.58
C LEU A 312 -10.78 0.77 -4.06
N GLY A 313 -11.16 -0.50 -3.92
CA GLY A 313 -12.43 -0.89 -3.32
C GLY A 313 -12.58 -0.37 -1.89
N ARG A 314 -11.55 -0.60 -1.07
CA ARG A 314 -11.49 -0.08 0.30
C ARG A 314 -11.45 1.45 0.37
N LEU A 315 -10.67 2.10 -0.49
CA LEU A 315 -10.62 3.57 -0.59
C LEU A 315 -11.97 4.13 -1.05
N GLY A 316 -12.73 3.38 -1.86
CA GLY A 316 -14.11 3.66 -2.23
C GLY A 316 -15.04 3.73 -1.02
N GLU A 317 -14.92 2.78 -0.09
CA GLU A 317 -15.69 2.82 1.17
C GLU A 317 -15.38 4.07 1.99
N VAL A 318 -14.10 4.45 2.10
CA VAL A 318 -13.65 5.65 2.85
C VAL A 318 -14.04 6.94 2.11
N GLY A 319 -13.95 6.93 0.79
CA GLY A 319 -14.28 8.05 -0.08
C GLY A 319 -15.77 8.17 -0.42
N GLU A 320 -16.62 7.27 0.07
CA GLU A 320 -18.07 7.22 -0.21
C GLU A 320 -18.36 7.09 -1.72
N LYS A 321 -17.58 6.25 -2.41
CA LYS A 321 -17.76 5.87 -3.82
C LYS A 321 -17.72 4.35 -3.93
N ASP A 322 -18.84 3.74 -4.28
CA ASP A 322 -18.93 2.30 -4.38
C ASP A 322 -18.17 1.77 -5.61
N ILE A 323 -16.97 1.22 -5.39
CA ILE A 323 -16.15 0.62 -6.43
C ILE A 323 -16.45 -0.88 -6.59
N TRP A 324 -16.91 -1.55 -5.52
CA TRP A 324 -17.11 -3.00 -5.52
C TRP A 324 -18.28 -3.40 -6.41
N ASP A 325 -19.44 -2.79 -6.22
CA ASP A 325 -20.66 -3.14 -6.95
C ASP A 325 -20.90 -2.27 -8.19
N PHE A 326 -19.94 -1.40 -8.53
CA PHE A 326 -20.02 -0.61 -9.76
C PHE A 326 -20.03 -1.48 -11.02
N SER A 327 -20.91 -1.13 -11.95
CA SER A 327 -20.94 -1.70 -13.30
C SER A 327 -21.33 -0.67 -14.36
N LEU A 328 -20.81 -0.84 -15.58
CA LEU A 328 -21.19 -0.07 -16.76
C LEU A 328 -21.14 -0.98 -17.99
N ASP A 329 -22.23 -1.08 -18.74
CA ASP A 329 -22.35 -1.94 -19.94
C ASP A 329 -21.84 -3.38 -19.69
N GLU A 330 -22.23 -3.96 -18.55
CA GLU A 330 -21.82 -5.28 -18.07
C GLU A 330 -20.33 -5.45 -17.68
N HIS A 331 -19.52 -4.39 -17.74
CA HIS A 331 -18.15 -4.40 -17.21
C HIS A 331 -18.18 -4.17 -15.71
N SER A 332 -17.54 -5.03 -14.93
CA SER A 332 -17.49 -4.89 -13.47
C SER A 332 -16.23 -5.50 -12.87
N LEU A 333 -15.84 -4.96 -11.71
CA LEU A 333 -14.72 -5.47 -10.94
C LEU A 333 -14.98 -6.92 -10.45
N LYS A 334 -16.22 -7.22 -10.04
CA LYS A 334 -16.61 -8.57 -9.62
C LYS A 334 -16.28 -9.63 -10.68
N LYS A 335 -16.58 -9.36 -11.96
CA LYS A 335 -16.25 -10.29 -13.06
C LYS A 335 -14.74 -10.49 -13.21
N GLY A 336 -13.93 -9.46 -12.97
CA GLY A 336 -12.47 -9.57 -12.93
C GLY A 336 -11.98 -10.59 -11.90
N TYR A 337 -12.55 -10.58 -10.70
CA TYR A 337 -12.24 -11.60 -9.68
C TYR A 337 -12.77 -12.98 -10.07
N GLN A 338 -13.99 -13.08 -10.62
CA GLN A 338 -14.57 -14.36 -11.08
C GLN A 338 -13.68 -15.02 -12.14
N TYR A 339 -13.15 -14.22 -13.07
CA TYR A 339 -12.25 -14.70 -14.10
C TYR A 339 -11.00 -15.37 -13.49
N VAL A 340 -10.34 -14.73 -12.53
CA VAL A 340 -9.17 -15.31 -11.84
C VAL A 340 -9.56 -16.51 -10.97
N ALA A 341 -10.69 -16.45 -10.27
CA ALA A 341 -11.20 -17.54 -9.44
C ALA A 341 -11.41 -18.84 -10.22
N GLY A 342 -11.86 -18.74 -11.47
CA GLY A 342 -12.11 -19.87 -12.37
C GLY A 342 -10.88 -20.71 -12.73
N PHE A 343 -9.66 -20.28 -12.35
CA PHE A 343 -8.40 -21.00 -12.57
C PHE A 343 -7.70 -21.46 -11.28
N ILE A 344 -8.34 -21.28 -10.12
CA ILE A 344 -7.78 -21.67 -8.82
C ILE A 344 -8.43 -22.95 -8.36
N ASN A 345 -7.66 -23.97 -7.98
CA ASN A 345 -8.18 -25.26 -7.49
C ASN A 345 -9.31 -25.82 -8.39
N THR A 346 -8.98 -26.05 -9.66
CA THR A 346 -9.89 -26.48 -10.73
C THR A 346 -9.14 -27.35 -11.74
N ASP A 347 -9.87 -28.10 -12.55
CA ASP A 347 -9.32 -28.84 -13.69
C ASP A 347 -9.18 -27.95 -14.95
N GLN A 348 -9.70 -26.72 -14.92
CA GLN A 348 -9.60 -25.78 -16.03
C GLN A 348 -8.17 -25.25 -16.15
N ALA A 349 -7.52 -25.54 -17.28
CA ALA A 349 -6.19 -25.05 -17.58
C ALA A 349 -6.18 -23.54 -17.88
N TRP A 350 -5.15 -22.85 -17.42
CA TRP A 350 -4.87 -21.46 -17.82
C TRP A 350 -4.53 -21.42 -19.32
N PRO A 351 -5.28 -20.68 -20.16
CA PRO A 351 -5.19 -20.80 -21.61
C PRO A 351 -4.08 -19.95 -22.23
N TYR A 352 -3.35 -19.16 -21.44
CA TYR A 352 -2.26 -18.30 -21.91
C TYR A 352 -0.90 -18.88 -21.55
N LYS A 353 0.08 -18.63 -22.43
CA LYS A 353 1.48 -18.94 -22.12
C LYS A 353 1.96 -18.00 -21.01
N ASP A 354 2.47 -18.55 -19.93
CA ASP A 354 3.06 -17.80 -18.81
C ASP A 354 4.48 -18.32 -18.55
N LEU A 355 5.45 -17.41 -18.42
CA LEU A 355 6.85 -17.78 -18.14
C LEU A 355 7.02 -18.49 -16.79
N ASP A 356 6.22 -18.10 -15.78
CA ASP A 356 6.34 -18.61 -14.41
C ASP A 356 5.19 -19.55 -14.03
N GLY A 357 4.22 -19.76 -14.93
CA GLY A 357 3.03 -20.58 -14.72
C GLY A 357 2.03 -19.97 -13.72
N VAL A 358 0.94 -20.71 -13.48
CA VAL A 358 -0.06 -20.33 -12.46
C VAL A 358 0.54 -20.50 -11.07
N GLN A 359 0.66 -19.40 -10.36
CA GLN A 359 1.13 -19.36 -8.98
C GLN A 359 -0.01 -18.92 -8.05
N ASP A 360 -0.59 -19.89 -7.33
CA ASP A 360 -1.70 -19.67 -6.40
C ASP A 360 -1.44 -18.55 -5.38
N LYS A 361 -0.20 -18.42 -4.90
CA LYS A 361 0.16 -17.37 -3.93
C LYS A 361 -0.16 -15.97 -4.45
N LYS A 362 -0.09 -15.72 -5.76
CA LYS A 362 -0.42 -14.42 -6.38
C LYS A 362 -1.91 -14.09 -6.30
N ALA A 363 -2.78 -15.09 -6.23
CA ALA A 363 -4.22 -14.89 -6.15
C ALA A 363 -4.75 -14.83 -4.71
N LEU A 364 -3.92 -15.17 -3.71
CA LEU A 364 -4.34 -15.29 -2.31
C LEU A 364 -5.03 -14.02 -1.78
N VAL A 365 -4.37 -12.86 -1.88
CA VAL A 365 -4.94 -11.62 -1.36
C VAL A 365 -6.19 -11.19 -2.14
N ASN A 366 -6.22 -11.43 -3.45
CA ASN A 366 -7.36 -11.12 -4.30
C ASN A 366 -8.58 -11.97 -3.94
N MET A 367 -8.41 -13.27 -3.70
CA MET A 367 -9.51 -14.14 -3.31
C MET A 367 -10.01 -13.86 -1.90
N ILE A 368 -9.11 -13.57 -0.95
CA ILE A 368 -9.52 -13.11 0.39
C ILE A 368 -10.34 -11.82 0.26
N THR A 369 -9.87 -10.85 -0.51
CA THR A 369 -10.57 -9.57 -0.70
C THR A 369 -11.92 -9.78 -1.39
N ALA A 370 -11.98 -10.57 -2.46
CA ALA A 370 -13.23 -10.88 -3.17
C ALA A 370 -14.25 -11.60 -2.27
N ALA A 371 -13.82 -12.55 -1.45
CA ALA A 371 -14.68 -13.23 -0.49
C ALA A 371 -15.28 -12.23 0.53
N ARG A 372 -14.53 -11.20 0.92
CA ARG A 372 -15.01 -10.16 1.83
C ARG A 372 -15.94 -9.15 1.15
N ALA A 373 -15.61 -8.73 -0.06
CA ALA A 373 -16.40 -7.78 -0.84
C ALA A 373 -17.74 -8.38 -1.30
N TYR A 374 -17.75 -9.68 -1.63
CA TYR A 374 -18.95 -10.38 -2.12
C TYR A 374 -19.23 -11.63 -1.26
N PRO A 375 -19.69 -11.46 -0.01
CA PRO A 375 -19.82 -12.57 0.95
C PRO A 375 -20.83 -13.65 0.52
N ALA A 376 -21.81 -13.29 -0.32
CA ALA A 376 -22.79 -14.23 -0.88
C ALA A 376 -22.24 -15.10 -2.03
N ASP A 377 -21.05 -14.78 -2.55
CA ASP A 377 -20.44 -15.53 -3.65
C ASP A 377 -19.67 -16.75 -3.12
N VAL A 378 -20.30 -17.91 -3.22
CA VAL A 378 -19.77 -19.17 -2.67
C VAL A 378 -18.45 -19.57 -3.32
N GLU A 379 -18.24 -19.24 -4.60
CA GLU A 379 -16.98 -19.56 -5.27
C GLU A 379 -15.82 -18.80 -4.63
N PHE A 380 -15.97 -17.49 -4.41
CA PHE A 380 -14.93 -16.70 -3.73
C PHE A 380 -14.63 -17.21 -2.32
N GLN A 381 -15.66 -17.57 -1.54
CA GLN A 381 -15.46 -18.16 -0.22
C GLN A 381 -14.61 -19.44 -0.30
N GLN A 382 -14.95 -20.34 -1.21
CA GLN A 382 -14.24 -21.61 -1.38
C GLN A 382 -12.78 -21.40 -1.86
N LYS A 383 -12.56 -20.53 -2.85
CA LYS A 383 -11.20 -20.25 -3.35
C LYS A 383 -10.34 -19.58 -2.28
N ALA A 384 -10.89 -18.63 -1.52
CA ALA A 384 -10.18 -17.99 -0.43
C ALA A 384 -9.80 -18.98 0.69
N GLN A 385 -10.75 -19.83 1.11
CA GLN A 385 -10.49 -20.87 2.11
C GLN A 385 -9.41 -21.86 1.65
N TYR A 386 -9.48 -22.31 0.39
CA TYR A 386 -8.44 -23.17 -0.21
C TYR A 386 -7.06 -22.52 -0.15
N LEU A 387 -6.94 -21.26 -0.56
CA LEU A 387 -5.66 -20.55 -0.59
C LEU A 387 -5.13 -20.23 0.81
N ILE A 388 -6.00 -19.87 1.75
CA ILE A 388 -5.65 -19.68 3.16
C ILE A 388 -5.07 -20.98 3.75
N ALA A 389 -5.72 -22.12 3.50
CA ALA A 389 -5.23 -23.43 3.95
C ALA A 389 -3.87 -23.78 3.33
N LYS A 390 -3.65 -23.40 2.07
CA LYS A 390 -2.37 -23.60 1.36
C LYS A 390 -1.25 -22.68 1.86
N TYR A 391 -1.58 -21.48 2.35
CA TYR A 391 -0.63 -20.46 2.80
C TYR A 391 -0.97 -19.89 4.20
N PRO A 392 -0.96 -20.73 5.26
CA PRO A 392 -1.49 -20.36 6.56
C PRO A 392 -0.62 -19.40 7.38
N ASP A 393 0.57 -19.03 6.89
CA ASP A 393 1.48 -18.07 7.52
C ASP A 393 1.39 -16.65 6.94
N THR A 394 0.48 -16.43 6.00
CA THR A 394 0.33 -15.13 5.32
C THR A 394 -0.24 -14.08 6.26
N VAL A 395 0.32 -12.87 6.28
CA VAL A 395 -0.10 -11.78 7.19
C VAL A 395 -1.51 -11.28 6.85
N GLU A 396 -1.96 -11.47 5.60
CA GLU A 396 -3.30 -11.13 5.11
C GLU A 396 -4.41 -11.82 5.92
N ILE A 397 -4.16 -12.98 6.55
CA ILE A 397 -5.14 -13.62 7.46
C ILE A 397 -5.46 -12.72 8.67
N LEU A 398 -4.46 -12.00 9.19
CA LEU A 398 -4.65 -11.08 10.32
C LEU A 398 -5.33 -9.79 9.90
N LEU A 399 -5.01 -9.31 8.69
CA LEU A 399 -5.44 -8.01 8.20
C LEU A 399 -6.82 -8.06 7.56
N TYR A 400 -7.16 -9.20 6.96
CA TYR A 400 -8.40 -9.41 6.24
C TYR A 400 -9.08 -10.72 6.65
N PRO A 401 -9.45 -10.88 7.93
CA PRO A 401 -10.09 -12.09 8.42
C PRO A 401 -11.41 -12.34 7.67
N ILE A 402 -11.61 -13.59 7.22
CA ILE A 402 -12.92 -14.04 6.73
C ILE A 402 -13.71 -14.46 7.95
N THR A 403 -14.59 -13.58 8.41
CA THR A 403 -15.49 -13.87 9.51
C THR A 403 -16.66 -14.69 8.98
N THR A 404 -17.00 -15.80 9.65
CA THR A 404 -18.30 -16.42 9.42
C THR A 404 -19.35 -15.43 9.91
N GLN A 405 -20.00 -14.72 8.99
CA GLN A 405 -21.18 -13.92 9.34
C GLN A 405 -22.18 -14.83 10.05
N LYS A 406 -22.61 -14.42 11.25
CA LYS A 406 -23.68 -15.09 11.99
C LYS A 406 -25.03 -14.81 11.36
#